data_AF-A0A4S8L729-F1
#
_entry.id   AF-A0A4S8L729-F1
#
_cell.length_a   1.000
_cell.length_b   1.000
_cell.length_c   1.000
_cell.angle_alpha   90.00
_cell.angle_beta   90.00
_cell.angle_gamma   90.00
#
_symmetry.space_group_name_H-M   'P 1'
#
loop_
_entity.id
_entity.type
_entity.pdbx_description
1 polymer ?
#
loop_
_entity_poly.entity_id
_entity_poly.type
_entity_poly.pdbx_seq_one_letter_code
_entity_poly.pdbx_strand_id
1 'polypeptide(L)'
;MYPKLVALDTDWTLFWGWLDQKTWGKGRGAYSPVEDNIVKANYWEVQDQSNPKNKCGMYADVPRIIQDILKNGAQIAIVSRNTSKAMCDRALWYMKVNDEHGNEKSIIDLVKYDEVYNSDKTVHFAAIKGWSGFDYSDMILYDDEAINNTVEMMLGVTFQVSRDQKGLTWDNYQEGLAMWRRNKEIMSPYLGNNPSSYPKRKFLGYSGMDLGTIELLEKGGGRHDRKEAARWGYAMYVADDPRIAKYFNEWIKGNAFGQQATTIVCKIWARDGDIFTNLPKIWVPDQLALQTNVQRWDEFKIAWSQEDRDRKVAQWGVKKPYILFARHPNMGGSFPIKNNLRWNEMVVYGQIQESLIFIERLSDQQLNTEINAGNYLHYERMFSAWNITVPQEARNDFRAHRENFN
;
A
#
# COMPACT_ATOMS: atom_id res chain seq x y z
N MET A 1 8.40 -0.99 -19.84
CA MET A 1 9.03 -0.58 -18.57
C MET A 1 8.86 -1.71 -17.56
N TYR A 2 9.89 -1.96 -16.75
CA TYR A 2 9.96 -3.06 -15.79
C TYR A 2 10.66 -2.53 -14.50
N PRO A 3 10.29 -3.00 -13.28
CA PRO A 3 10.95 -2.59 -12.04
C PRO A 3 12.45 -2.93 -12.04
N LYS A 4 13.27 -2.17 -11.33
CA LYS A 4 14.70 -2.49 -11.21
C LYS A 4 14.93 -3.70 -10.28
N LEU A 5 14.02 -3.91 -9.32
CA LEU A 5 14.10 -4.97 -8.34
C LEU A 5 12.73 -5.61 -8.10
N VAL A 6 12.69 -6.94 -8.10
CA VAL A 6 11.53 -7.74 -7.73
C VAL A 6 11.87 -8.52 -6.46
N ALA A 7 11.21 -8.16 -5.37
CA ALA A 7 11.32 -8.83 -4.08
C ALA A 7 10.22 -9.89 -3.95
N LEU A 8 10.61 -11.07 -3.47
CA LEU A 8 9.76 -12.23 -3.33
C LEU A 8 9.82 -12.72 -1.88
N ASP A 9 8.66 -12.86 -1.24
CA ASP A 9 8.56 -13.63 0.00
C ASP A 9 8.75 -15.13 -0.26
N THR A 10 9.01 -15.90 0.80
CA THR A 10 9.25 -17.34 0.72
C THR A 10 8.00 -18.17 0.97
N ASP A 11 7.59 -18.29 2.24
CA ASP A 11 6.55 -19.20 2.69
C ASP A 11 5.20 -18.72 2.12
N TRP A 12 4.42 -19.61 1.52
CA TRP A 12 3.14 -19.29 0.84
C TRP A 12 3.20 -18.30 -0.33
N THR A 13 4.40 -17.86 -0.73
CA THR A 13 4.61 -17.00 -1.91
C THR A 13 5.39 -17.72 -3.00
N LEU A 14 6.67 -18.06 -2.77
CA LEU A 14 7.50 -18.83 -3.70
C LEU A 14 7.21 -20.33 -3.60
N PHE A 15 6.90 -20.81 -2.40
CA PHE A 15 6.55 -22.21 -2.15
C PHE A 15 5.43 -22.32 -1.14
N TRP A 16 4.60 -23.35 -1.26
CA TRP A 16 3.59 -23.65 -0.23
C TRP A 16 4.24 -24.37 0.96
N GLY A 17 3.59 -24.28 2.12
CA GLY A 17 4.07 -24.85 3.37
C GLY A 17 4.98 -23.90 4.16
N TRP A 18 5.25 -24.25 5.42
CA TRP A 18 6.04 -23.45 6.35
C TRP A 18 7.39 -24.13 6.65
N LEU A 19 8.49 -23.45 6.34
CA LEU A 19 9.83 -23.83 6.82
C LEU A 19 10.00 -23.36 8.27
N ASP A 20 9.69 -24.23 9.23
CA ASP A 20 9.73 -23.88 10.65
C ASP A 20 10.78 -24.70 11.41
N GLN A 21 11.84 -24.03 11.86
CA GLN A 21 12.91 -24.63 12.66
C GLN A 21 12.45 -25.27 13.99
N LYS A 22 11.22 -24.97 14.46
CA LYS A 22 10.62 -25.60 15.64
C LYS A 22 10.05 -26.99 15.33
N THR A 23 9.69 -27.27 14.08
CA THR A 23 9.05 -28.53 13.68
C THR A 23 9.94 -29.38 12.78
N TRP A 24 10.78 -28.76 11.96
CA TRP A 24 11.74 -29.44 11.09
C TRP A 24 12.96 -29.94 11.86
N GLY A 25 13.51 -31.09 11.47
CA GLY A 25 14.69 -31.68 12.09
C GLY A 25 14.50 -32.05 13.56
N LYS A 26 13.26 -32.40 13.94
CA LYS A 26 12.90 -32.86 15.31
C LYS A 26 12.51 -34.34 15.37
N GLY A 27 12.47 -35.01 14.22
CA GLY A 27 12.16 -36.43 14.15
C GLY A 27 13.31 -37.33 14.56
N ARG A 28 13.06 -38.64 14.54
CA ARG A 28 14.08 -39.64 14.85
C ARG A 28 15.18 -39.61 13.78
N GLY A 29 16.43 -39.51 14.23
CA GLY A 29 17.59 -39.50 13.33
C GLY A 29 17.86 -38.16 12.67
N ALA A 30 17.33 -37.06 13.22
CA ALA A 30 17.59 -35.73 12.71
C ALA A 30 19.07 -35.33 12.80
N TYR A 31 19.54 -34.60 11.79
CA TYR A 31 20.87 -34.00 11.73
C TYR A 31 20.90 -32.63 12.44
N SER A 32 22.12 -32.18 12.77
CA SER A 32 22.39 -30.83 13.28
C SER A 32 23.53 -30.23 12.45
N PRO A 33 23.36 -29.03 11.86
CA PRO A 33 22.26 -28.09 12.07
C PRO A 33 20.92 -28.47 11.40
N VAL A 34 19.84 -27.74 11.71
CA VAL A 34 18.45 -28.12 11.35
C VAL A 34 18.24 -28.21 9.83
N GLU A 35 18.87 -27.31 9.06
CA GLU A 35 18.80 -27.24 7.61
C GLU A 35 19.37 -28.48 6.91
N ASP A 36 20.24 -29.26 7.56
CA ASP A 36 20.75 -30.52 6.99
C ASP A 36 19.69 -31.62 6.93
N ASN A 37 18.53 -31.40 7.56
CA ASN A 37 17.37 -32.28 7.42
C ASN A 37 16.52 -31.93 6.19
N ILE A 38 16.75 -30.80 5.51
CA ILE A 38 16.01 -30.46 4.30
C ILE A 38 16.62 -31.24 3.14
N VAL A 39 15.82 -32.14 2.55
CA VAL A 39 16.22 -32.98 1.43
C VAL A 39 15.27 -32.81 0.25
N LYS A 40 15.81 -32.95 -0.97
CA LYS A 40 15.02 -32.95 -2.20
C LYS A 40 14.11 -34.17 -2.23
N ALA A 41 12.79 -33.94 -2.33
CA ALA A 41 11.82 -35.01 -2.54
C ALA A 41 11.60 -35.26 -4.04
N ASN A 42 11.43 -34.19 -4.81
CA ASN A 42 11.34 -34.21 -6.29
C ASN A 42 11.74 -32.84 -6.86
N TYR A 43 11.42 -32.56 -8.12
CA TYR A 43 11.73 -31.26 -8.74
C TYR A 43 11.02 -30.09 -8.03
N TRP A 44 9.80 -30.30 -7.57
CA TRP A 44 8.95 -29.27 -6.98
C TRP A 44 9.07 -29.18 -5.47
N GLU A 45 9.38 -30.28 -4.79
CA GLU A 45 9.25 -30.40 -3.34
C GLU A 45 10.57 -30.68 -2.62
N VAL A 46 10.70 -30.08 -1.44
CA VAL A 46 11.64 -30.47 -0.38
C VAL A 46 10.86 -31.00 0.81
N GLN A 47 11.49 -31.88 1.58
CA GLN A 47 10.89 -32.46 2.78
C GLN A 47 11.91 -32.56 3.91
N ASP A 48 11.42 -32.67 5.13
CA ASP A 48 12.24 -33.01 6.31
C ASP A 48 12.57 -34.51 6.28
N GLN A 49 13.85 -34.84 6.23
CA GLN A 49 14.34 -36.21 6.27
C GLN A 49 13.91 -36.95 7.55
N SER A 50 13.84 -36.24 8.68
CA SER A 50 13.48 -36.83 9.97
C SER A 50 11.97 -36.99 10.15
N ASN A 51 11.17 -36.28 9.35
CA ASN A 51 9.71 -36.36 9.34
C ASN A 51 9.12 -35.92 7.98
N PRO A 52 8.96 -36.84 7.01
CA PRO A 52 8.50 -36.49 5.66
C PRO A 52 7.10 -35.86 5.55
N LYS A 53 6.34 -35.77 6.65
CA LYS A 53 5.09 -34.99 6.70
C LYS A 53 5.34 -33.49 6.64
N ASN A 54 6.50 -33.03 7.12
CA ASN A 54 6.95 -31.66 6.96
C ASN A 54 7.53 -31.53 5.55
N LYS A 55 6.85 -30.79 4.68
CA LYS A 55 7.27 -30.56 3.30
C LYS A 55 6.84 -29.19 2.81
N CYS A 56 7.59 -28.68 1.85
CA CYS A 56 7.32 -27.43 1.14
C CYS A 56 7.54 -27.65 -0.36
N GLY A 57 6.80 -26.95 -1.21
CA GLY A 57 6.93 -27.11 -2.66
C GLY A 57 6.77 -25.82 -3.44
N MET A 58 7.65 -25.64 -4.42
CA MET A 58 7.65 -24.48 -5.33
C MET A 58 6.34 -24.39 -6.10
N TYR A 59 5.75 -23.19 -6.17
CA TYR A 59 4.55 -22.97 -6.97
C TYR A 59 4.85 -23.09 -8.47
N ALA A 60 3.87 -23.59 -9.24
CA ALA A 60 4.09 -24.02 -10.63
C ALA A 60 4.56 -22.90 -11.58
N ASP A 61 4.15 -21.65 -11.33
CA ASP A 61 4.51 -20.49 -12.18
C ASP A 61 5.86 -19.87 -11.80
N VAL A 62 6.44 -20.20 -10.64
CA VAL A 62 7.68 -19.59 -10.14
C VAL A 62 8.84 -19.72 -11.14
N PRO A 63 9.10 -20.87 -11.79
CA PRO A 63 10.15 -20.96 -12.80
C PRO A 63 9.97 -19.98 -13.96
N ARG A 64 8.73 -19.82 -14.43
CA ARG A 64 8.41 -18.88 -15.52
C ARG A 64 8.58 -17.43 -15.06
N ILE A 65 8.17 -17.11 -13.84
CA ILE A 65 8.26 -15.77 -13.26
C ILE A 65 9.71 -15.36 -13.07
N ILE A 66 10.55 -16.22 -12.45
CA ILE A 66 11.97 -15.93 -12.28
C ILE A 66 12.65 -15.69 -13.64
N GLN A 67 12.33 -16.50 -14.64
CA GLN A 67 12.87 -16.29 -15.98
C GLN A 67 12.42 -14.95 -16.59
N ASP A 68 11.17 -14.52 -16.40
CA ASP A 68 10.69 -13.21 -16.89
C ASP A 68 11.41 -12.05 -16.19
N ILE A 69 11.62 -12.14 -14.86
CA ILE A 69 12.38 -11.14 -14.09
C ILE A 69 13.79 -10.96 -14.68
N LEU A 70 14.51 -12.07 -14.88
CA LEU A 70 15.88 -12.04 -15.40
C LEU A 70 15.97 -11.55 -16.84
N LYS A 71 15.06 -12.00 -17.71
CA LYS A 71 14.99 -11.54 -19.12
C LYS A 71 14.74 -10.04 -19.24
N ASN A 72 14.06 -9.44 -18.27
CA ASN A 72 13.82 -8.00 -18.21
C ASN A 72 14.91 -7.22 -17.45
N GLY A 73 15.99 -7.89 -17.02
CA GLY A 73 17.15 -7.26 -16.38
C GLY A 73 16.93 -6.79 -14.95
N ALA A 74 15.85 -7.22 -14.30
CA ALA A 74 15.59 -6.88 -12.91
C ALA A 74 16.35 -7.78 -11.93
N GLN A 75 16.74 -7.21 -10.80
CA GLN A 75 17.39 -7.95 -9.73
C GLN A 75 16.34 -8.65 -8.86
N ILE A 76 16.63 -9.89 -8.46
CA ILE A 76 15.77 -10.65 -7.55
C ILE A 76 16.24 -10.41 -6.12
N ALA A 77 15.29 -10.14 -5.23
CA ALA A 77 15.51 -10.14 -3.79
C ALA A 77 14.63 -11.18 -3.11
N ILE A 78 15.17 -11.89 -2.12
CA ILE A 78 14.37 -12.65 -1.15
C ILE A 78 14.17 -11.75 0.06
N VAL A 79 12.91 -11.58 0.46
CA VAL A 79 12.53 -10.79 1.62
C VAL A 79 11.57 -11.60 2.45
N SER A 80 12.05 -12.20 3.54
CA SER A 80 11.27 -13.14 4.35
C SER A 80 11.43 -12.90 5.84
N ARG A 81 10.32 -13.03 6.56
CA ARG A 81 10.30 -12.95 8.04
C ARG A 81 10.64 -14.29 8.70
N ASN A 82 11.02 -15.29 7.93
CA ASN A 82 11.42 -16.59 8.44
C ASN A 82 12.55 -16.44 9.47
N THR A 83 12.52 -17.27 10.51
CA THR A 83 13.48 -17.20 11.61
C THR A 83 14.76 -18.00 11.35
N SER A 84 14.83 -18.75 10.24
CA SER A 84 16.01 -19.52 9.84
C SER A 84 16.38 -19.27 8.39
N LYS A 85 17.31 -18.34 8.17
CA LYS A 85 17.88 -18.06 6.86
C LYS A 85 18.48 -19.32 6.21
N ALA A 86 19.25 -20.09 6.97
CA ALA A 86 19.91 -21.30 6.45
C ALA A 86 18.92 -22.35 5.93
N MET A 87 17.73 -22.45 6.54
CA MET A 87 16.67 -23.33 6.03
C MET A 87 16.08 -22.82 4.72
N CYS A 88 15.77 -21.53 4.63
CA CYS A 88 15.29 -20.92 3.38
C CYS A 88 16.32 -21.10 2.26
N ASP A 89 17.58 -20.79 2.51
CA ASP A 89 18.68 -20.95 1.54
C ASP A 89 18.79 -22.40 1.07
N ARG A 90 18.70 -23.37 1.99
CA ARG A 90 18.77 -24.79 1.64
C ARG A 90 17.58 -25.23 0.79
N ALA A 91 16.36 -24.78 1.10
CA ALA A 91 15.20 -25.08 0.28
C ALA A 91 15.33 -24.47 -1.13
N LEU A 92 15.68 -23.18 -1.21
CA LEU A 92 15.89 -22.46 -2.47
C LEU A 92 17.10 -22.98 -3.27
N TRP A 93 18.05 -23.66 -2.62
CA TRP A 93 19.13 -24.37 -3.31
C TRP A 93 18.62 -25.61 -4.06
N TYR A 94 17.67 -26.36 -3.49
CA TYR A 94 17.09 -27.53 -4.16
C TYR A 94 16.07 -27.18 -5.24
N MET A 95 15.38 -26.04 -5.09
CA MET A 95 14.46 -25.50 -6.09
C MET A 95 15.26 -24.94 -7.26
N LYS A 96 15.15 -25.61 -8.42
CA LYS A 96 15.86 -25.23 -9.64
C LYS A 96 14.92 -24.56 -10.63
N VAL A 97 15.46 -23.59 -11.37
CA VAL A 97 14.77 -22.86 -12.44
C VAL A 97 15.77 -22.53 -13.56
N ASN A 98 15.26 -22.22 -14.75
CA ASN A 98 16.12 -21.79 -15.85
C ASN A 98 16.41 -20.28 -15.76
N ASP A 99 17.67 -19.91 -15.91
CA ASP A 99 18.09 -18.52 -16.09
C ASP A 99 17.59 -17.93 -17.44
N GLU A 100 17.96 -16.68 -17.72
CA GLU A 100 17.62 -15.99 -18.97
C GLU A 100 18.21 -16.66 -20.23
N HIS A 101 19.25 -17.48 -20.07
CA HIS A 101 19.93 -18.22 -21.12
C HIS A 101 19.45 -19.67 -21.25
N GLY A 102 18.55 -20.12 -20.36
CA GLY A 102 18.02 -21.48 -20.35
C GLY A 102 18.87 -22.48 -19.56
N ASN A 103 19.88 -22.04 -18.80
CA ASN A 103 20.64 -22.93 -17.92
C ASN A 103 19.89 -23.14 -16.61
N GLU A 104 19.84 -24.38 -16.15
CA GLU A 104 19.28 -24.71 -14.85
C GLU A 104 20.18 -24.19 -13.72
N LYS A 105 19.60 -23.39 -12.81
CA LYS A 105 20.24 -22.78 -11.65
C LYS A 105 19.38 -22.96 -10.42
N SER A 106 19.98 -22.95 -9.25
CA SER A 106 19.21 -22.85 -8.00
C SER A 106 18.60 -21.45 -7.92
N ILE A 107 17.41 -21.32 -7.33
CA ILE A 107 16.82 -19.99 -7.11
C ILE A 107 17.79 -19.11 -6.32
N ILE A 108 18.41 -19.65 -5.26
CA ILE A 108 19.34 -18.90 -4.40
C ILE A 108 20.57 -18.36 -5.16
N ASP A 109 21.02 -19.05 -6.22
CA ASP A 109 22.16 -18.59 -7.04
C ASP A 109 21.81 -17.38 -7.92
N LEU A 110 20.51 -17.13 -8.14
CA LEU A 110 19.97 -16.03 -8.94
C LEU A 110 19.58 -14.81 -8.07
N VAL A 111 19.58 -14.97 -6.75
CA VAL A 111 19.19 -13.94 -5.78
C VAL A 111 20.33 -12.94 -5.60
N LYS A 112 20.03 -11.65 -5.76
CA LYS A 112 21.00 -10.57 -5.56
C LYS A 112 21.03 -10.05 -4.13
N TYR A 113 19.87 -9.99 -3.49
CA TYR A 113 19.69 -9.53 -2.11
C TYR A 113 18.89 -10.56 -1.33
N ASP A 114 19.38 -10.95 -0.17
CA ASP A 114 18.88 -12.11 0.56
C ASP A 114 18.64 -11.73 2.02
N GLU A 115 17.52 -11.06 2.23
CA GLU A 115 17.10 -10.50 3.51
C GLU A 115 16.11 -11.48 4.16
N VAL A 116 16.61 -12.39 4.99
CA VAL A 116 15.78 -13.37 5.71
C VAL A 116 16.03 -13.27 7.21
N TYR A 117 15.11 -12.62 7.92
CA TYR A 117 15.12 -12.49 9.37
C TYR A 117 13.78 -11.96 9.89
N ASN A 118 13.43 -12.28 11.14
CA ASN A 118 12.16 -11.86 11.73
C ASN A 118 12.15 -10.38 12.13
N SER A 119 11.90 -9.51 11.16
CA SER A 119 11.68 -8.07 11.33
C SER A 119 10.58 -7.57 10.40
N ASP A 120 10.16 -6.31 10.53
CA ASP A 120 9.24 -5.72 9.57
C ASP A 120 9.91 -5.62 8.19
N LYS A 121 9.13 -5.82 7.12
CA LYS A 121 9.67 -5.77 5.74
C LYS A 121 10.21 -4.39 5.37
N THR A 122 9.84 -3.34 6.09
CA THR A 122 10.45 -2.01 5.94
C THR A 122 11.94 -2.01 6.28
N VAL A 123 12.39 -2.81 7.25
CA VAL A 123 13.82 -2.96 7.61
C VAL A 123 14.59 -3.65 6.48
N HIS A 124 13.99 -4.69 5.90
CA HIS A 124 14.57 -5.42 4.77
C HIS A 124 14.77 -4.51 3.56
N PHE A 125 13.74 -3.74 3.21
CA PHE A 125 13.80 -2.78 2.12
C PHE A 125 14.79 -1.64 2.40
N ALA A 126 14.95 -1.20 3.65
CA ALA A 126 15.97 -0.22 4.01
C ALA A 126 17.41 -0.76 3.77
N ALA A 127 17.67 -2.03 4.12
CA ALA A 127 18.94 -2.70 3.81
C ALA A 127 19.16 -2.79 2.29
N ILE A 128 18.16 -3.27 1.55
CA ILE A 128 18.21 -3.37 0.08
C ILE A 128 18.46 -2.01 -0.57
N LYS A 129 17.80 -0.93 -0.11
CA LYS A 129 18.05 0.43 -0.62
C LYS A 129 19.49 0.86 -0.33
N GLY A 130 20.01 0.57 0.85
CA GLY A 130 21.40 0.83 1.21
C GLY A 130 22.40 0.15 0.27
N TRP A 131 22.14 -1.10 -0.12
CA TRP A 131 23.02 -1.86 -1.03
C TRP A 131 22.83 -1.53 -2.51
N SER A 132 21.60 -1.34 -2.96
CA SER A 132 21.25 -1.14 -4.38
C SER A 132 21.33 0.31 -4.83
N GLY A 133 21.08 1.26 -3.91
CA GLY A 133 20.85 2.66 -4.25
C GLY A 133 19.58 2.93 -5.05
N PHE A 134 18.73 1.93 -5.29
CA PHE A 134 17.48 2.12 -6.04
C PHE A 134 16.46 2.89 -5.22
N ASP A 135 15.58 3.60 -5.92
CA ASP A 135 14.41 4.20 -5.29
C ASP A 135 13.35 3.15 -5.01
N TYR A 136 12.63 3.29 -3.90
CA TYR A 136 11.58 2.35 -3.53
C TYR A 136 10.49 2.24 -4.59
N SER A 137 10.21 3.35 -5.28
CA SER A 137 9.28 3.35 -6.41
C SER A 137 9.75 2.48 -7.59
N ASP A 138 11.04 2.12 -7.67
CA ASP A 138 11.59 1.19 -8.67
C ASP A 138 11.52 -0.28 -8.23
N MET A 139 10.92 -0.57 -7.08
CA MET A 139 10.83 -1.89 -6.47
C MET A 139 9.38 -2.38 -6.39
N ILE A 140 9.21 -3.70 -6.43
CA ILE A 140 7.94 -4.38 -6.15
C ILE A 140 8.16 -5.54 -5.17
N LEU A 141 7.24 -5.73 -4.23
CA LEU A 141 7.16 -6.87 -3.34
C LEU A 141 5.95 -7.74 -3.68
N TYR A 142 6.17 -9.04 -3.82
CA TYR A 142 5.13 -10.07 -3.82
C TYR A 142 5.17 -10.86 -2.51
N ASP A 143 4.01 -11.00 -1.88
CA ASP A 143 3.89 -11.51 -0.51
C ASP A 143 2.47 -12.02 -0.27
N ASP A 144 2.24 -13.09 0.48
CA ASP A 144 0.90 -13.59 0.77
C ASP A 144 0.23 -12.86 1.94
N GLU A 145 1.01 -12.23 2.82
CA GLU A 145 0.53 -11.62 4.04
C GLU A 145 0.27 -10.12 3.89
N ALA A 146 -1.01 -9.74 3.83
CA ALA A 146 -1.42 -8.35 3.59
C ALA A 146 -0.82 -7.33 4.56
N ILE A 147 -0.51 -7.73 5.81
CA ILE A 147 0.15 -6.88 6.83
C ILE A 147 1.48 -6.29 6.35
N ASN A 148 2.15 -6.96 5.42
CA ASN A 148 3.40 -6.50 4.83
C ASN A 148 3.20 -5.34 3.85
N ASN A 149 1.96 -4.91 3.55
CA ASN A 149 1.65 -3.69 2.80
C ASN A 149 2.20 -2.41 3.43
N THR A 150 2.71 -2.50 4.66
CA THR A 150 3.43 -1.41 5.33
C THR A 150 4.62 -0.90 4.50
N VAL A 151 5.24 -1.73 3.65
CA VAL A 151 6.29 -1.25 2.71
C VAL A 151 5.75 -0.30 1.65
N GLU A 152 4.51 -0.52 1.19
CA GLU A 152 3.83 0.37 0.25
C GLU A 152 3.46 1.69 0.94
N MET A 153 2.97 1.60 2.17
CA MET A 153 2.55 2.78 2.93
C MET A 153 3.72 3.65 3.39
N MET A 154 4.79 3.06 3.91
CA MET A 154 5.90 3.79 4.56
C MET A 154 7.08 4.10 3.65
N LEU A 155 7.25 3.35 2.57
CA LEU A 155 8.45 3.47 1.72
C LEU A 155 8.11 3.78 0.25
N GLY A 156 6.86 3.59 -0.19
CA GLY A 156 6.48 3.77 -1.59
C GLY A 156 6.85 2.59 -2.50
N VAL A 157 7.16 1.42 -1.93
CA VAL A 157 7.34 0.17 -2.69
C VAL A 157 5.99 -0.25 -3.29
N THR A 158 5.95 -0.81 -4.50
CA THR A 158 4.70 -1.42 -5.00
C THR A 158 4.47 -2.75 -4.30
N PHE A 159 3.28 -2.99 -3.75
CA PHE A 159 2.97 -4.22 -3.02
C PHE A 159 1.84 -5.01 -3.69
N GLN A 160 2.06 -6.30 -3.95
CA GLN A 160 1.09 -7.21 -4.54
C GLN A 160 0.88 -8.43 -3.62
N VAL A 161 -0.36 -8.61 -3.16
CA VAL A 161 -0.72 -9.73 -2.28
C VAL A 161 -0.94 -11.02 -3.08
N SER A 162 -0.28 -12.10 -2.70
CA SER A 162 -0.47 -13.48 -3.18
C SER A 162 -1.53 -14.20 -2.35
N ARG A 163 -2.78 -13.75 -2.50
CA ARG A 163 -3.89 -14.17 -1.64
C ARG A 163 -4.34 -15.63 -1.81
N ASP A 164 -5.15 -16.07 -0.85
CA ASP A 164 -5.90 -17.34 -0.88
C ASP A 164 -5.00 -18.59 -0.96
N GLN A 165 -3.77 -18.51 -0.45
CA GLN A 165 -2.78 -19.62 -0.44
C GLN A 165 -2.45 -20.18 -1.84
N LYS A 166 -2.72 -19.41 -2.90
CA LYS A 166 -2.42 -19.80 -4.28
C LYS A 166 -0.96 -19.59 -4.66
N GLY A 167 -0.21 -18.90 -3.79
CA GLY A 167 1.15 -18.48 -4.08
C GLY A 167 1.23 -17.45 -5.19
N LEU A 168 2.47 -17.21 -5.61
CA LEU A 168 2.75 -16.31 -6.72
C LEU A 168 2.43 -16.98 -8.06
N THR A 169 1.23 -16.70 -8.58
CA THR A 169 0.80 -17.14 -9.92
C THR A 169 1.23 -16.16 -10.99
N TRP A 170 1.22 -16.59 -12.26
CA TRP A 170 1.54 -15.73 -13.39
C TRP A 170 0.60 -14.52 -13.47
N ASP A 171 -0.70 -14.71 -13.23
CA ASP A 171 -1.69 -13.64 -13.28
C ASP A 171 -1.48 -12.62 -12.16
N ASN A 172 -1.21 -13.09 -10.93
CA ASN A 172 -0.90 -12.23 -9.79
C ASN A 172 0.38 -11.42 -10.04
N TYR A 173 1.41 -12.08 -10.59
CA TYR A 173 2.66 -11.45 -10.99
C TYR A 173 2.43 -10.33 -12.03
N GLN A 174 1.69 -10.61 -13.11
CA GLN A 174 1.37 -9.61 -14.13
C GLN A 174 0.51 -8.46 -13.59
N GLU A 175 -0.40 -8.74 -12.65
CA GLU A 175 -1.19 -7.71 -11.97
C GLU A 175 -0.29 -6.75 -11.16
N GLY A 176 0.66 -7.29 -10.40
CA GLY A 176 1.65 -6.52 -9.67
C GLY A 176 2.50 -5.63 -10.60
N LEU A 177 3.00 -6.18 -11.71
CA LEU A 177 3.74 -5.39 -12.71
C LEU A 177 2.88 -4.29 -13.35
N ALA A 178 1.60 -4.59 -13.64
CA ALA A 178 0.68 -3.60 -14.17
C ALA A 178 0.41 -2.47 -13.16
N MET A 179 0.29 -2.80 -11.86
CA MET A 179 0.16 -1.80 -10.79
C MET A 179 1.40 -0.94 -10.67
N TRP A 180 2.59 -1.54 -10.69
CA TRP A 180 3.86 -0.80 -10.69
C TRP A 180 3.94 0.20 -11.85
N ARG A 181 3.54 -0.21 -13.07
CA ARG A 181 3.51 0.68 -14.24
C ARG A 181 2.54 1.85 -14.05
N ARG A 182 1.34 1.60 -13.50
CA ARG A 182 0.38 2.67 -13.20
C ARG A 182 0.90 3.65 -12.14
N ASN A 183 1.67 3.16 -11.15
CA ASN A 183 2.35 4.03 -10.18
C ASN A 183 3.38 4.94 -10.87
N LYS A 184 4.07 4.45 -11.90
CA LYS A 184 5.00 5.27 -12.70
C LYS A 184 4.30 6.33 -13.55
N GLU A 185 3.11 6.02 -14.08
CA GLU A 185 2.33 6.95 -14.92
C GLU A 185 1.81 8.17 -14.16
N ILE A 186 1.69 8.08 -12.83
CA ILE A 186 1.14 9.17 -11.99
C ILE A 186 2.22 10.06 -11.38
N MET A 187 3.51 9.81 -11.68
CA MET A 187 4.62 10.58 -11.12
C MET A 187 4.73 11.96 -11.78
N SER A 188 4.46 13.00 -10.98
CA SER A 188 4.85 14.38 -11.25
C SER A 188 6.12 14.72 -10.47
N PRO A 189 7.14 15.36 -11.06
CA PRO A 189 8.34 15.79 -10.33
C PRO A 189 8.00 16.63 -9.09
N TYR A 190 8.76 16.42 -8.01
CA TYR A 190 8.68 17.26 -6.82
C TYR A 190 9.65 18.43 -6.94
N LEU A 191 9.11 19.65 -7.00
CA LEU A 191 9.82 20.92 -7.21
C LEU A 191 9.74 21.82 -5.96
N GLY A 192 9.59 21.22 -4.78
CA GLY A 192 9.39 21.91 -3.51
C GLY A 192 7.92 22.31 -3.25
N ASN A 193 7.71 23.19 -2.28
CA ASN A 193 6.37 23.56 -1.79
C ASN A 193 5.84 24.89 -2.35
N ASN A 194 6.55 25.53 -3.28
CA ASN A 194 6.09 26.78 -3.89
C ASN A 194 5.00 26.48 -4.95
N PRO A 195 3.75 26.94 -4.77
CA PRO A 195 2.69 26.68 -5.74
C PRO A 195 3.02 27.17 -7.16
N SER A 196 3.83 28.21 -7.30
CA SER A 196 4.24 28.76 -8.59
C SER A 196 5.14 27.82 -9.40
N SER A 197 5.80 26.85 -8.75
CA SER A 197 6.58 25.80 -9.41
C SER A 197 5.71 24.82 -10.21
N TYR A 198 4.40 24.81 -9.96
CA TYR A 198 3.45 23.87 -10.54
C TYR A 198 2.38 24.63 -11.34
N PRO A 199 2.63 24.94 -12.63
CA PRO A 199 1.70 25.74 -13.44
C PRO A 199 0.38 25.01 -13.73
N LYS A 200 0.41 23.67 -13.73
CA LYS A 200 -0.77 22.81 -13.93
C LYS A 200 -1.45 22.38 -12.64
N ARG A 201 -1.04 22.91 -11.48
CA ARG A 201 -1.55 22.45 -10.19
C ARG A 201 -3.07 22.52 -10.12
N LYS A 202 -3.67 21.58 -9.39
CA LYS A 202 -5.11 21.55 -9.14
C LYS A 202 -5.37 21.56 -7.65
N PHE A 203 -6.21 22.49 -7.20
CA PHE A 203 -6.64 22.55 -5.80
C PHE A 203 -7.55 21.36 -5.50
N LEU A 204 -7.26 20.63 -4.43
CA LEU A 204 -8.00 19.43 -4.07
C LEU A 204 -8.83 19.59 -2.80
N GLY A 205 -8.43 20.44 -1.86
CA GLY A 205 -9.16 20.63 -0.60
C GLY A 205 -8.22 20.93 0.56
N TYR A 206 -8.62 20.53 1.77
CA TYR A 206 -7.95 20.85 3.02
C TYR A 206 -7.74 19.61 3.88
N SER A 207 -6.61 19.52 4.58
CA SER A 207 -6.36 18.49 5.58
C SER A 207 -5.72 19.09 6.82
N GLY A 208 -6.22 18.72 8.00
CA GLY A 208 -5.59 18.99 9.28
C GLY A 208 -4.65 17.84 9.58
N MET A 209 -3.39 18.13 9.90
CA MET A 209 -2.35 17.13 10.04
C MET A 209 -1.41 17.47 11.19
N ASP A 210 -0.77 16.46 11.77
CA ASP A 210 0.35 16.68 12.68
C ASP A 210 1.59 17.19 11.94
N LEU A 211 2.47 17.88 12.67
CA LEU A 211 3.69 18.45 12.10
C LEU A 211 4.61 17.39 11.45
N GLY A 212 4.66 16.17 11.98
CA GLY A 212 5.49 15.11 11.42
C GLY A 212 5.02 14.69 10.03
N THR A 213 3.70 14.51 9.85
CA THR A 213 3.11 14.25 8.52
C THR A 213 3.39 15.40 7.55
N ILE A 214 3.26 16.65 8.00
CA ILE A 214 3.53 17.83 7.18
C ILE A 214 4.98 17.85 6.71
N GLU A 215 5.94 17.60 7.61
CA GLU A 215 7.37 17.59 7.28
C GLU A 215 7.77 16.48 6.30
N LEU A 216 7.06 15.35 6.30
CA LEU A 216 7.25 14.29 5.31
C LEU A 216 6.75 14.72 3.92
N LEU A 217 5.55 15.29 3.85
CA LEU A 217 4.97 15.80 2.60
C LEU A 217 5.80 16.96 2.01
N GLU A 218 6.36 17.82 2.85
CA GLU A 218 7.23 18.93 2.44
C GLU A 218 8.62 18.49 1.94
N LYS A 219 8.92 17.19 2.00
CA LYS A 219 10.10 16.56 1.39
C LYS A 219 9.72 15.74 0.15
N GLY A 220 8.47 15.83 -0.31
CA GLY A 220 7.93 15.02 -1.41
C GLY A 220 7.58 13.59 -1.01
N GLY A 221 7.56 13.29 0.29
CA GLY A 221 7.18 11.99 0.83
C GLY A 221 5.67 11.85 1.01
N GLY A 222 5.27 10.91 1.87
CA GLY A 222 3.89 10.68 2.26
C GLY A 222 3.73 10.53 3.77
N ARG A 223 2.48 10.49 4.21
CA ARG A 223 2.09 10.21 5.58
C ARG A 223 2.47 8.78 5.98
N HIS A 224 3.23 8.63 7.07
CA HIS A 224 3.62 7.32 7.61
C HIS A 224 2.94 6.96 8.94
N ASP A 225 2.14 7.86 9.53
CA ASP A 225 1.51 7.55 10.80
C ASP A 225 0.40 6.50 10.64
N ARG A 226 0.27 5.68 11.68
CA ARG A 226 -0.72 4.61 11.77
C ARG A 226 -1.64 4.77 12.99
N LYS A 227 -1.68 5.98 13.58
CA LYS A 227 -2.34 6.24 14.86
C LYS A 227 -3.62 7.02 14.70
N GLU A 228 -3.64 8.01 13.82
CA GLU A 228 -4.85 8.78 13.59
C GLU A 228 -5.95 7.89 12.99
N ALA A 229 -7.18 8.14 13.43
CA ALA A 229 -8.33 7.38 13.00
C ALA A 229 -8.56 7.55 11.50
N ALA A 230 -8.47 6.45 10.76
CA ALA A 230 -8.77 6.44 9.34
C ALA A 230 -9.81 5.35 9.03
N ARG A 231 -10.88 5.73 8.31
CA ARG A 231 -11.95 4.81 7.89
C ARG A 231 -11.57 3.99 6.67
N TRP A 232 -10.55 4.39 5.93
CA TRP A 232 -10.22 3.83 4.62
C TRP A 232 -8.77 3.35 4.52
N GLY A 233 -8.26 2.76 5.60
CA GLY A 233 -6.85 2.34 5.71
C GLY A 233 -5.89 3.49 6.03
N TYR A 234 -4.60 3.23 5.94
CA TYR A 234 -3.54 4.20 6.23
C TYR A 234 -3.36 5.20 5.08
N ALA A 235 -4.25 6.17 5.01
CA ALA A 235 -4.28 7.19 3.96
C ALA A 235 -4.51 8.58 4.55
N MET A 236 -4.13 9.61 3.80
CA MET A 236 -4.40 10.99 4.17
C MET A 236 -5.83 11.35 3.75
N TYR A 237 -6.65 11.83 4.69
CA TYR A 237 -7.94 12.41 4.38
C TYR A 237 -7.77 13.84 3.84
N VAL A 238 -8.69 14.27 2.99
CA VAL A 238 -8.79 15.63 2.48
C VAL A 238 -10.27 16.01 2.44
N ALA A 239 -10.65 17.05 3.17
CA ALA A 239 -11.98 17.61 3.17
C ALA A 239 -12.13 18.69 2.09
N ASP A 240 -13.30 18.76 1.47
CA ASP A 240 -13.63 19.87 0.56
C ASP A 240 -13.96 21.17 1.32
N ASP A 241 -14.43 21.05 2.58
CA ASP A 241 -14.75 22.16 3.48
C ASP A 241 -13.64 22.41 4.53
N PRO A 242 -13.05 23.63 4.61
CA PRO A 242 -11.98 23.94 5.55
C PRO A 242 -12.43 23.89 7.02
N ARG A 243 -13.72 24.02 7.32
CA ARG A 243 -14.24 23.87 8.69
C ARG A 243 -14.12 22.44 9.16
N ILE A 244 -14.33 21.47 8.26
CA ILE A 244 -14.14 20.05 8.55
C ILE A 244 -12.66 19.78 8.80
N ALA A 245 -11.76 20.29 7.95
CA ALA A 245 -10.33 20.16 8.17
C ALA A 245 -9.89 20.76 9.51
N LYS A 246 -10.43 21.93 9.89
CA LYS A 246 -10.21 22.56 11.21
C LYS A 246 -10.71 21.68 12.38
N TYR A 247 -11.89 21.05 12.24
CA TYR A 247 -12.41 20.14 13.26
C TYR A 247 -11.46 18.95 13.48
N PHE A 248 -11.06 18.29 12.41
CA PHE A 248 -10.15 17.14 12.48
C PHE A 248 -8.74 17.54 12.95
N ASN A 249 -8.25 18.73 12.59
CA ASN A 249 -7.00 19.29 13.10
C ASN A 249 -6.95 19.33 14.63
N GLU A 250 -8.06 19.67 15.29
CA GLU A 250 -8.16 19.64 16.75
C GLU A 250 -8.43 18.23 17.28
N TRP A 251 -9.20 17.42 16.56
CA TRP A 251 -9.48 16.04 16.97
C TRP A 251 -8.21 15.19 17.05
N ILE A 252 -7.27 15.36 16.12
CA ILE A 252 -5.97 14.68 16.09
C ILE A 252 -5.21 14.83 17.42
N LYS A 253 -5.27 16.01 18.06
CA LYS A 253 -4.65 16.25 19.37
C LYS A 253 -5.28 15.39 20.47
N GLY A 254 -6.61 15.27 20.48
CA GLY A 254 -7.31 14.47 21.49
C GLY A 254 -7.24 12.96 21.26
N ASN A 255 -7.02 12.52 20.03
CA ASN A 255 -7.28 11.14 19.62
C ASN A 255 -6.03 10.35 19.20
N ALA A 256 -4.98 11.02 18.73
CA ALA A 256 -3.81 10.35 18.14
C ALA A 256 -2.47 10.74 18.77
N PHE A 257 -2.20 12.04 18.95
CA PHE A 257 -0.86 12.54 19.32
C PHE A 257 -0.78 13.32 20.63
N GLY A 258 -1.90 13.54 21.31
CA GLY A 258 -1.96 14.26 22.59
C GLY A 258 -2.17 15.77 22.44
N GLN A 259 -2.66 16.40 23.50
CA GLN A 259 -3.09 17.82 23.51
C GLN A 259 -1.96 18.82 23.20
N GLN A 260 -0.70 18.40 23.36
CA GLN A 260 0.49 19.21 23.08
C GLN A 260 0.96 19.08 21.62
N ALA A 261 0.32 18.22 20.82
CA ALA A 261 0.69 18.05 19.42
C ALA A 261 0.48 19.34 18.63
N THR A 262 1.49 19.70 17.83
CA THR A 262 1.35 20.78 16.85
C THR A 262 0.66 20.22 15.62
N THR A 263 -0.54 20.73 15.33
CA THR A 263 -1.31 20.38 14.15
C THR A 263 -1.63 21.63 13.34
N ILE A 264 -1.62 21.52 12.02
CA ILE A 264 -1.84 22.63 11.10
C ILE A 264 -2.79 22.18 9.99
N VAL A 265 -3.73 23.06 9.60
CA VAL A 265 -4.52 22.86 8.40
C VAL A 265 -3.72 23.28 7.18
N CYS A 266 -3.59 22.38 6.21
CA CYS A 266 -2.94 22.63 4.94
C CYS A 266 -3.96 22.60 3.79
N LYS A 267 -3.74 23.44 2.78
CA LYS A 267 -4.30 23.22 1.46
C LYS A 267 -3.57 22.06 0.79
N ILE A 268 -4.34 21.22 0.13
CA ILE A 268 -3.85 20.05 -0.60
C ILE A 268 -3.99 20.30 -2.10
N TRP A 269 -2.92 20.04 -2.82
CA TRP A 269 -2.84 20.28 -4.26
C TRP A 269 -2.30 19.06 -4.98
N ALA A 270 -2.84 18.77 -6.17
CA ALA A 270 -2.13 17.97 -7.15
C ALA A 270 -1.07 18.85 -7.84
N ARG A 271 0.16 18.35 -7.96
CA ARG A 271 1.27 18.98 -8.69
C ARG A 271 0.95 19.15 -10.17
N ASP A 272 0.23 18.20 -10.75
CA ASP A 272 -0.23 18.25 -12.14
C ASP A 272 -1.72 17.85 -12.25
N GLY A 273 -2.54 18.78 -12.73
CA GLY A 273 -3.98 18.64 -12.85
C GLY A 273 -4.42 17.70 -13.98
N ASP A 274 -3.59 17.47 -15.00
CA ASP A 274 -3.87 16.53 -16.09
C ASP A 274 -3.64 15.10 -15.59
N ILE A 275 -2.53 14.87 -14.89
CA ILE A 275 -2.26 13.59 -14.21
C ILE A 275 -3.38 13.30 -13.21
N PHE A 276 -3.78 14.29 -12.39
CA PHE A 276 -4.91 14.12 -11.49
C PHE A 276 -6.18 13.75 -12.25
N THR A 277 -6.52 14.41 -13.36
CA THR A 277 -7.73 14.08 -14.13
C THR A 277 -7.72 12.62 -14.62
N ASN A 278 -6.57 12.13 -15.09
CA ASN A 278 -6.43 10.77 -15.63
C ASN A 278 -6.28 9.68 -14.57
N LEU A 279 -5.82 10.03 -13.35
CA LEU A 279 -5.70 9.11 -12.23
C LEU A 279 -7.08 8.51 -11.89
N PRO A 280 -7.20 7.17 -11.72
CA PRO A 280 -8.46 6.55 -11.36
C PRO A 280 -9.03 7.11 -10.05
N LYS A 281 -10.33 7.43 -10.08
CA LYS A 281 -11.08 7.99 -8.94
C LYS A 281 -12.38 7.22 -8.77
N ILE A 282 -12.77 6.97 -7.52
CA ILE A 282 -14.01 6.26 -7.22
C ILE A 282 -14.74 6.86 -6.03
N TRP A 283 -16.07 6.93 -6.09
CA TRP A 283 -16.92 7.18 -4.94
C TRP A 283 -17.35 5.87 -4.29
N VAL A 284 -16.89 5.62 -3.07
CA VAL A 284 -17.22 4.41 -2.31
C VAL A 284 -18.43 4.71 -1.42
N PRO A 285 -19.48 3.86 -1.44
CA PRO A 285 -20.62 4.03 -0.55
C PRO A 285 -20.20 3.89 0.92
N ASP A 286 -20.91 4.57 1.81
CA ASP A 286 -20.69 4.52 3.25
C ASP A 286 -21.15 3.18 3.86
N GLN A 287 -20.43 2.12 3.53
CA GLN A 287 -20.69 0.75 3.99
C GLN A 287 -19.65 0.36 5.03
N LEU A 288 -20.09 0.09 6.26
CA LEU A 288 -19.22 -0.29 7.37
C LEU A 288 -18.33 -1.50 7.06
N ALA A 289 -18.78 -2.42 6.21
CA ALA A 289 -18.02 -3.60 5.81
C ALA A 289 -16.75 -3.28 4.98
N LEU A 290 -16.66 -2.07 4.40
CA LEU A 290 -15.51 -1.61 3.61
C LEU A 290 -14.57 -0.72 4.42
N GLN A 291 -14.96 -0.38 5.66
CA GLN A 291 -14.23 0.54 6.52
C GLN A 291 -13.27 -0.18 7.45
N THR A 292 -12.20 0.51 7.81
CA THR A 292 -11.25 0.11 8.85
C THR A 292 -11.53 0.80 10.17
N ASN A 293 -11.10 0.18 11.27
CA ASN A 293 -11.08 0.82 12.59
C ASN A 293 -9.67 0.79 13.18
N VAL A 294 -8.85 1.78 12.78
CA VAL A 294 -7.43 1.88 13.17
C VAL A 294 -7.22 1.91 14.69
N GLN A 295 -8.19 2.42 15.45
CA GLN A 295 -8.06 2.54 16.91
C GLN A 295 -8.33 1.23 17.66
N ARG A 296 -9.05 0.29 17.05
CA ARG A 296 -9.52 -0.93 17.73
C ARG A 296 -9.02 -2.22 17.09
N TRP A 297 -8.58 -2.17 15.85
CA TRP A 297 -8.13 -3.34 15.11
C TRP A 297 -6.60 -3.39 15.10
N ASP A 298 -6.07 -4.60 15.12
CA ASP A 298 -4.64 -4.81 14.88
C ASP A 298 -4.29 -4.59 13.40
N GLU A 299 -2.99 -4.48 13.14
CA GLU A 299 -2.44 -4.20 11.81
C GLU A 299 -2.82 -5.29 10.79
N PHE A 300 -2.88 -6.56 11.23
CA PHE A 300 -3.27 -7.69 10.39
C PHE A 300 -4.69 -7.50 9.85
N LYS A 301 -5.65 -7.23 10.73
CA LYS A 301 -7.05 -7.03 10.35
C LYS A 301 -7.24 -5.78 9.49
N ILE A 302 -6.52 -4.70 9.79
CA ILE A 302 -6.56 -3.46 8.98
C ILE A 302 -6.09 -3.74 7.55
N ALA A 303 -4.96 -4.44 7.41
CA ALA A 303 -4.38 -4.71 6.11
C ALA A 303 -5.26 -5.62 5.24
N TRP A 304 -5.81 -6.69 5.80
CA TRP A 304 -6.74 -7.57 5.08
C TRP A 304 -8.05 -6.86 4.73
N SER A 305 -8.57 -6.00 5.61
CA SER A 305 -9.73 -5.16 5.29
C SER A 305 -9.48 -4.20 4.13
N GLN A 306 -8.25 -3.65 4.02
CA GLN A 306 -7.85 -2.82 2.90
C GLN A 306 -7.74 -3.63 1.59
N GLU A 307 -7.15 -4.83 1.62
CA GLU A 307 -7.08 -5.72 0.47
C GLU A 307 -8.48 -6.14 -0.03
N ASP A 308 -9.41 -6.44 0.87
CA ASP A 308 -10.80 -6.77 0.49
C ASP A 308 -11.53 -5.56 -0.10
N ARG A 309 -11.27 -4.34 0.40
CA ARG A 309 -11.78 -3.11 -0.19
C ARG A 309 -11.23 -2.90 -1.59
N ASP A 310 -9.92 -3.07 -1.79
CA ASP A 310 -9.28 -2.93 -3.11
C ASP A 310 -9.90 -3.90 -4.13
N ARG A 311 -10.16 -5.14 -3.73
CA ARG A 311 -10.87 -6.12 -4.56
C ARG A 311 -12.30 -5.69 -4.88
N LYS A 312 -13.04 -5.15 -3.92
CA LYS A 312 -14.40 -4.64 -4.16
C LYS A 312 -14.38 -3.44 -5.11
N VAL A 313 -13.40 -2.54 -4.97
CA VAL A 313 -13.19 -1.40 -5.88
C VAL A 313 -12.86 -1.88 -7.30
N ALA A 314 -12.04 -2.93 -7.44
CA ALA A 314 -11.75 -3.56 -8.72
C ALA A 314 -13.00 -4.14 -9.40
N GLN A 315 -13.96 -4.70 -8.64
CA GLN A 315 -15.25 -5.16 -9.18
C GLN A 315 -16.11 -4.02 -9.74
N TRP A 316 -15.90 -2.78 -9.26
CA TRP A 316 -16.52 -1.58 -9.82
C TRP A 316 -15.73 -0.96 -10.98
N GLY A 317 -14.68 -1.64 -11.46
CA GLY A 317 -13.93 -1.24 -12.65
C GLY A 317 -12.77 -0.28 -12.38
N VAL A 318 -12.40 -0.04 -11.12
CA VAL A 318 -11.31 0.87 -10.75
C VAL A 318 -10.19 0.08 -10.08
N LYS A 319 -8.94 0.30 -10.49
CA LYS A 319 -7.76 -0.42 -9.97
C LYS A 319 -6.78 0.54 -9.32
N LYS A 320 -5.98 0.02 -8.38
CA LYS A 320 -4.88 0.77 -7.75
C LYS A 320 -3.82 1.22 -8.77
N PRO A 321 -3.18 2.38 -8.57
CA PRO A 321 -3.49 3.38 -7.56
C PRO A 321 -4.80 4.13 -7.90
N TYR A 322 -5.62 4.44 -6.89
CA TYR A 322 -6.85 5.22 -7.05
C TYR A 322 -7.04 6.21 -5.88
N ILE A 323 -7.77 7.30 -6.12
CA ILE A 323 -8.28 8.17 -5.06
C ILE A 323 -9.72 7.74 -4.74
N LEU A 324 -10.02 7.63 -3.45
CA LEU A 324 -11.34 7.29 -2.94
C LEU A 324 -12.05 8.54 -2.46
N PHE A 325 -13.33 8.66 -2.79
CA PHE A 325 -14.25 9.64 -2.23
C PHE A 325 -15.33 8.92 -1.44
N ALA A 326 -15.77 9.50 -0.34
CA ALA A 326 -16.84 8.97 0.49
C ALA A 326 -17.68 10.10 1.06
N ARG A 327 -18.88 9.75 1.52
CA ARG A 327 -19.81 10.67 2.15
C ARG A 327 -20.29 10.12 3.48
N HIS A 328 -20.21 10.91 4.53
CA HIS A 328 -20.40 10.42 5.89
C HIS A 328 -21.50 11.19 6.62
N PRO A 329 -22.23 10.53 7.53
CA PRO A 329 -23.08 11.18 8.50
C PRO A 329 -22.34 12.24 9.32
N ASN A 330 -23.10 13.22 9.80
CA ASN A 330 -22.64 14.16 10.81
C ASN A 330 -22.05 13.45 12.04
N MET A 331 -21.01 14.03 12.65
CA MET A 331 -20.26 13.42 13.76
C MET A 331 -20.64 13.90 15.16
N GLY A 332 -21.81 14.53 15.32
CA GLY A 332 -22.35 15.00 16.59
C GLY A 332 -22.28 16.52 16.77
N GLY A 333 -22.62 16.97 17.99
CA GLY A 333 -22.98 18.38 18.27
C GLY A 333 -21.87 19.42 18.09
N SER A 334 -20.59 19.03 18.11
CA SER A 334 -19.46 19.94 17.86
C SER A 334 -18.97 19.93 16.41
N PHE A 335 -19.56 19.09 15.55
CA PHE A 335 -19.18 18.99 14.15
C PHE A 335 -19.72 20.20 13.36
N PRO A 336 -18.93 20.81 12.45
CA PRO A 336 -19.28 22.07 11.80
C PRO A 336 -20.40 21.97 10.75
N ILE A 337 -20.82 20.74 10.42
CA ILE A 337 -21.89 20.47 9.47
C ILE A 337 -23.20 20.26 10.23
N LYS A 338 -24.34 20.72 9.71
CA LYS A 338 -25.64 20.54 10.38
C LYS A 338 -25.98 19.05 10.53
N ASN A 339 -26.65 18.68 11.62
CA ASN A 339 -26.93 17.28 11.99
C ASN A 339 -27.71 16.48 10.94
N ASN A 340 -28.54 17.14 10.13
CA ASN A 340 -29.31 16.50 9.06
C ASN A 340 -28.58 16.44 7.71
N LEU A 341 -27.31 16.89 7.66
CA LEU A 341 -26.49 16.89 6.46
C LEU A 341 -25.31 15.93 6.62
N ARG A 342 -24.78 15.51 5.47
CA ARG A 342 -23.58 14.68 5.36
C ARG A 342 -22.39 15.50 4.87
N TRP A 343 -21.20 14.95 5.04
CA TRP A 343 -19.94 15.59 4.65
C TRP A 343 -19.09 14.70 3.77
N ASN A 344 -18.23 15.29 2.93
CA ASN A 344 -17.39 14.55 2.00
C ASN A 344 -15.97 14.35 2.52
N GLU A 345 -15.42 13.18 2.21
CA GLU A 345 -14.02 12.84 2.43
C GLU A 345 -13.41 12.43 1.09
N MET A 346 -12.25 12.97 0.76
CA MET A 346 -11.34 12.41 -0.24
C MET A 346 -10.19 11.72 0.49
N VAL A 347 -9.75 10.57 -0.01
CA VAL A 347 -8.72 9.73 0.61
C VAL A 347 -7.60 9.52 -0.40
N VAL A 348 -6.39 9.89 0.01
CA VAL A 348 -5.19 9.82 -0.82
C VAL A 348 -4.18 8.86 -0.19
N TYR A 349 -3.91 7.74 -0.86
CA TYR A 349 -2.95 6.72 -0.41
C TYR A 349 -1.49 7.14 -0.65
N GLY A 350 -0.55 6.58 0.14
CA GLY A 350 0.85 7.01 0.20
C GLY A 350 1.54 7.17 -1.16
N GLN A 351 1.43 6.19 -2.05
CA GLN A 351 2.01 6.27 -3.40
C GLN A 351 1.51 7.48 -4.21
N ILE A 352 0.23 7.85 -4.07
CA ILE A 352 -0.32 9.03 -4.75
C ILE A 352 0.17 10.32 -4.08
N GLN A 353 0.32 10.31 -2.75
CA GLN A 353 0.89 11.45 -2.01
C GLN A 353 2.29 11.77 -2.53
N GLU A 354 3.17 10.76 -2.53
CA GLU A 354 4.54 10.88 -3.01
C GLU A 354 4.61 11.24 -4.50
N SER A 355 3.74 10.67 -5.33
CA SER A 355 3.80 10.83 -6.79
C SER A 355 3.17 12.13 -7.30
N LEU A 356 2.19 12.70 -6.59
CA LEU A 356 1.37 13.76 -7.16
C LEU A 356 1.03 14.91 -6.20
N ILE A 357 1.20 14.77 -4.89
CA ILE A 357 0.66 15.76 -3.95
C ILE A 357 1.74 16.74 -3.47
N PHE A 358 1.34 17.99 -3.24
CA PHE A 358 2.08 18.91 -2.39
C PHE A 358 1.10 19.70 -1.52
N ILE A 359 1.64 20.34 -0.48
CA ILE A 359 0.83 21.03 0.52
C ILE A 359 1.26 22.49 0.70
N GLU A 360 0.32 23.31 1.17
CA GLU A 360 0.55 24.69 1.57
C GLU A 360 -0.06 24.90 2.97
N ARG A 361 0.78 25.18 3.97
CA ARG A 361 0.34 25.43 5.35
C ARG A 361 -0.51 26.70 5.41
N LEU A 362 -1.58 26.68 6.18
CA LEU A 362 -2.37 27.87 6.49
C LEU A 362 -2.08 28.35 7.92
N SER A 363 -1.85 29.65 8.07
CA SER A 363 -1.99 30.30 9.38
C SER A 363 -3.45 30.33 9.83
N ASP A 364 -3.70 30.53 11.13
CA ASP A 364 -5.07 30.68 11.64
C ASP A 364 -5.85 31.80 10.94
N GLN A 365 -5.16 32.90 10.62
CA GLN A 365 -5.77 34.01 9.88
C GLN A 365 -6.17 33.57 8.47
N GLN A 366 -5.27 32.92 7.73
CA GLN A 366 -5.55 32.42 6.37
C GLN A 366 -6.67 31.38 6.38
N LEU A 367 -6.66 30.45 7.33
CA LEU A 367 -7.72 29.46 7.49
C LEU A 367 -9.08 30.13 7.77
N ASN A 368 -9.12 31.12 8.64
CA ASN A 368 -10.36 31.86 8.91
C ASN A 368 -10.80 32.67 7.67
N THR A 369 -9.88 33.20 6.87
CA THR A 369 -10.20 33.84 5.59
C THR A 369 -10.84 32.85 4.62
N GLU A 370 -10.29 31.64 4.47
CA GLU A 370 -10.91 30.59 3.67
C GLU A 370 -12.32 30.29 4.21
N ILE A 371 -12.46 30.06 5.53
CA ILE A 371 -13.76 29.77 6.18
C ILE A 371 -14.80 30.90 5.99
N ASN A 372 -14.36 32.14 5.85
CA ASN A 372 -15.27 33.26 5.65
C ASN A 372 -15.62 33.48 4.17
N ALA A 373 -14.78 33.03 3.25
CA ALA A 373 -15.04 33.14 1.81
C ALA A 373 -16.22 32.28 1.36
N GLY A 374 -16.47 31.14 2.02
CA GLY A 374 -17.65 30.30 1.78
C GLY A 374 -17.72 29.59 0.42
N ASN A 375 -16.71 29.76 -0.44
CA ASN A 375 -16.64 29.20 -1.79
C ASN A 375 -15.77 27.94 -1.82
N TYR A 376 -16.26 26.87 -1.19
CA TYR A 376 -15.53 25.60 -1.09
C TYR A 376 -15.79 24.68 -2.27
N LEU A 377 -14.93 23.67 -2.39
CA LEU A 377 -15.22 22.53 -3.24
C LEU A 377 -16.45 21.78 -2.69
N HIS A 378 -17.10 21.06 -3.59
CA HIS A 378 -18.21 20.17 -3.27
C HIS A 378 -18.00 18.90 -4.06
N TYR A 379 -17.31 17.90 -3.49
CA TYR A 379 -16.88 16.73 -4.26
C TYR A 379 -18.04 16.00 -4.94
N GLU A 380 -19.24 16.03 -4.35
CA GLU A 380 -20.45 15.43 -4.92
C GLU A 380 -20.95 16.13 -6.20
N ARG A 381 -20.37 17.29 -6.55
CA ARG A 381 -20.64 18.03 -7.80
C ARG A 381 -19.51 17.90 -8.81
N MET A 382 -18.45 17.16 -8.47
CA MET A 382 -17.25 17.03 -9.28
C MET A 382 -17.19 15.72 -10.07
N PHE A 383 -18.23 14.89 -10.06
CA PHE A 383 -18.20 13.56 -10.69
C PHE A 383 -17.71 13.59 -12.13
N SER A 384 -18.33 14.41 -12.97
CA SER A 384 -17.94 14.58 -14.38
C SER A 384 -16.61 15.32 -14.51
N ALA A 385 -16.47 16.45 -13.82
CA ALA A 385 -15.30 17.32 -13.94
C ALA A 385 -13.98 16.66 -13.51
N TRP A 386 -14.03 15.72 -12.55
CA TRP A 386 -12.86 15.01 -12.04
C TRP A 386 -12.79 13.54 -12.50
N ASN A 387 -13.70 13.14 -13.40
CA ASN A 387 -13.79 11.77 -13.92
C ASN A 387 -13.87 10.72 -12.79
N ILE A 388 -14.78 10.93 -11.84
CA ILE A 388 -14.98 10.05 -10.69
C ILE A 388 -15.95 8.93 -11.09
N THR A 389 -15.49 7.68 -10.95
CA THR A 389 -16.36 6.52 -11.09
C THR A 389 -17.34 6.47 -9.93
N VAL A 390 -18.64 6.39 -10.23
CA VAL A 390 -19.67 6.25 -9.20
C VAL A 390 -20.46 4.94 -9.42
N PRO A 391 -20.20 3.89 -8.62
CA PRO A 391 -20.89 2.61 -8.72
C PRO A 391 -22.38 2.75 -8.34
N GLN A 392 -23.18 1.77 -8.75
CA GLN A 392 -24.62 1.78 -8.52
C GLN A 392 -24.96 1.81 -7.02
N GLU A 393 -24.16 1.17 -6.19
CA GLU A 393 -24.29 1.17 -4.73
C GLU A 393 -24.10 2.58 -4.13
N ALA A 394 -23.13 3.36 -4.62
CA ALA A 394 -22.96 4.75 -4.22
C ALA A 394 -24.15 5.61 -4.65
N ARG A 395 -24.65 5.43 -5.88
CA ARG A 395 -25.87 6.13 -6.34
C ARG A 395 -27.09 5.80 -5.48
N ASN A 396 -27.22 4.54 -5.02
CA ASN A 396 -28.27 4.12 -4.11
C ASN A 396 -28.14 4.81 -2.75
N ASP A 397 -26.92 4.95 -2.23
CA ASP A 397 -26.64 5.64 -0.97
C ASP A 397 -27.07 7.12 -1.02
N PHE A 398 -26.74 7.85 -2.09
CA PHE A 398 -27.24 9.22 -2.29
C PHE A 398 -28.77 9.30 -2.28
N ARG A 399 -29.44 8.38 -3.01
CA ARG A 399 -30.91 8.32 -3.06
C ARG A 399 -31.53 8.02 -1.69
N ALA A 400 -30.95 7.12 -0.92
CA ALA A 400 -31.42 6.77 0.42
C ALA A 400 -31.39 7.99 1.36
N HIS A 401 -30.45 8.91 1.15
CA HIS A 401 -30.30 10.14 1.92
C HIS A 401 -31.01 11.36 1.29
N ARG A 402 -31.81 11.15 0.23
CA ARG A 402 -32.53 12.21 -0.52
C ARG A 402 -31.59 13.31 -1.06
N GLU A 403 -30.37 12.92 -1.41
CA GLU A 403 -29.38 13.82 -2.00
C GLU A 403 -29.40 13.70 -3.52
N ASN A 404 -29.32 14.85 -4.21
CA ASN A 404 -29.30 14.86 -5.67
C ASN A 404 -27.98 14.31 -6.19
N PHE A 405 -28.08 13.48 -7.22
CA PHE A 405 -26.97 12.93 -7.96
C PHE A 405 -26.98 13.55 -9.36
N ASN A 406 -26.21 14.63 -9.57
CA ASN A 406 -26.10 15.30 -10.87
C ASN A 406 -24.65 15.42 -11.30
#